data_AF-T0YBF2-F1
#
_entry.id   AF-T0YBF2-F1
#
_cell.length_a   1.000
_cell.length_b   1.000
_cell.length_c   1.000
_cell.angle_alpha   90.00
_cell.angle_beta   90.00
_cell.angle_gamma   90.00
#
_symmetry.space_group_name_H-M   'P 1'
#
loop_
_entity.id
_entity.type
_entity.pdbx_description
1 polymer ?
#
loop_
_entity_poly.entity_id
_entity_poly.type
_entity_poly.pdbx_seq_one_letter_code
_entity_poly.pdbx_strand_id
1 'polypeptide(L)'
;DDSGGVTETFTLISTLFDPKKAPAAELAELYHDRWSIETAIGAFKSKLKGNGVVLRSKNPDGAEQELWALLCAYYAIRDLIHAAACLTEQIHCGSPLSTL
;
A
#
# COMPACT_ATOMS: atom_id res chain seq x y z
N ASP A 1 -2.45 -25.55 -2.88
CA ASP A 1 -1.35 -26.53 -3.06
C ASP A 1 -1.57 -27.71 -2.11
N ASP A 2 -0.79 -28.79 -2.23
CA ASP A 2 -0.89 -29.98 -1.35
C ASP A 2 -0.57 -29.68 0.14
N SER A 3 -0.27 -28.42 0.47
CA SER A 3 -0.01 -27.91 1.81
C SER A 3 -1.24 -27.31 2.50
N GLY A 4 -2.40 -27.26 1.82
CA GLY A 4 -3.61 -26.63 2.35
C GLY A 4 -3.58 -25.10 2.32
N GLY A 5 -2.63 -24.50 1.58
CA GLY A 5 -2.57 -23.06 1.35
C GLY A 5 -3.68 -22.64 0.39
N VAL A 6 -4.47 -21.65 0.81
CA VAL A 6 -5.43 -20.98 -0.09
C VAL A 6 -4.62 -20.29 -1.18
N THR A 7 -4.75 -20.77 -2.41
CA THR A 7 -4.06 -20.25 -3.59
C THR A 7 -5.12 -19.92 -4.63
N GLU A 8 -5.05 -18.71 -5.18
CA GLU A 8 -5.95 -18.25 -6.24
C GLU A 8 -5.16 -18.10 -7.54
N THR A 9 -5.74 -18.56 -8.65
CA THR A 9 -5.15 -18.36 -9.97
C THR A 9 -5.51 -16.95 -10.46
N PHE A 10 -4.52 -16.08 -10.62
CA PHE A 10 -4.70 -14.73 -11.18
C PHE A 10 -4.04 -14.63 -12.55
N THR A 11 -4.64 -13.86 -13.46
CA THR A 11 -4.10 -13.59 -14.80
C THR A 11 -3.71 -12.12 -14.88
N LEU A 12 -2.45 -11.85 -15.16
CA LEU A 12 -1.93 -10.48 -15.35
C LEU A 12 -1.77 -10.19 -16.85
N ILE A 13 -2.39 -9.10 -17.32
CA ILE A 13 -2.14 -8.55 -18.65
C ILE A 13 -1.07 -7.47 -18.51
N SER A 14 0.04 -7.62 -19.23
CA SER A 14 1.18 -6.70 -19.14
C SER A 14 1.75 -6.40 -20.53
N THR A 15 2.36 -5.24 -20.68
CA THR A 15 3.15 -4.85 -21.86
C THR A 15 4.60 -5.33 -21.78
N LEU A 16 4.96 -6.06 -20.72
CA LEU A 16 6.27 -6.66 -20.56
C LEU A 16 6.28 -8.03 -21.27
N PHE A 17 7.05 -8.13 -22.35
CA PHE A 17 7.04 -9.32 -23.22
C PHE A 17 8.13 -10.35 -22.91
N ASP A 18 9.16 -9.98 -22.12
CA ASP A 18 10.30 -10.84 -21.82
C ASP A 18 10.15 -11.46 -20.41
N PRO A 19 9.82 -12.77 -20.30
CA PRO A 19 9.61 -13.42 -19.02
C PRO A 19 10.88 -13.56 -18.17
N LYS A 20 12.07 -13.46 -18.77
CA LYS A 20 13.33 -13.48 -18.02
C LYS A 20 13.62 -12.14 -17.35
N LYS A 21 13.10 -11.05 -17.90
CA LYS A 21 13.22 -9.69 -17.32
C LYS A 21 12.05 -9.33 -16.42
N ALA A 22 10.92 -10.01 -16.58
CA ALA A 22 9.73 -9.80 -15.77
C ALA A 22 9.15 -11.16 -15.34
N PRO A 23 9.76 -11.82 -14.33
CA PRO A 23 9.30 -13.12 -13.85
C PRO A 23 7.88 -13.04 -13.28
N ALA A 24 7.07 -14.06 -13.56
CA ALA A 24 5.66 -14.07 -13.17
C ALA A 24 5.43 -13.95 -11.65
N ALA A 25 6.32 -14.54 -10.84
CA ALA A 25 6.24 -14.47 -9.37
C ALA A 25 6.47 -13.04 -8.86
N GLU A 26 7.49 -12.35 -9.36
CA GLU A 26 7.75 -10.95 -9.00
C GLU A 26 6.61 -10.03 -9.47
N LEU A 27 6.06 -10.28 -10.66
CA LEU A 27 4.88 -9.55 -11.14
C LEU A 27 3.63 -9.82 -10.29
N ALA A 28 3.49 -11.02 -9.73
CA ALA A 28 2.42 -11.37 -8.79
C ALA A 28 2.51 -10.54 -7.52
N GLU A 29 3.70 -10.49 -6.92
CA GLU A 29 3.97 -9.73 -5.71
C GLU A 29 3.77 -8.23 -5.95
N LEU A 30 4.29 -7.69 -7.05
CA LEU A 30 4.08 -6.29 -7.42
C LEU A 30 2.59 -5.97 -7.65
N TYR A 31 1.83 -6.89 -8.23
CA TYR A 31 0.40 -6.72 -8.42
C TYR A 31 -0.36 -6.78 -7.09
N HIS A 32 0.10 -7.61 -6.14
CA HIS A 32 -0.39 -7.61 -4.77
C HIS A 32 -0.06 -6.29 -4.05
N ASP A 33 1.17 -5.80 -4.17
CA ASP A 33 1.62 -4.53 -3.59
C ASP A 33 0.85 -3.35 -4.17
N ARG A 34 0.50 -3.40 -5.46
CA ARG A 34 -0.38 -2.42 -6.11
C ARG A 34 -1.70 -2.26 -5.34
N TRP A 35 -2.23 -3.32 -4.75
CA TRP A 35 -3.48 -3.27 -3.98
C TRP A 35 -3.40 -2.33 -2.76
N SER A 36 -2.20 -1.94 -2.35
CA SER A 36 -1.97 -0.85 -1.39
C SER A 36 -2.61 0.47 -1.85
N ILE A 37 -2.66 0.76 -3.16
CA ILE A 37 -3.31 1.97 -3.68
C ILE A 37 -4.83 1.90 -3.51
N GLU A 38 -5.43 0.73 -3.65
CA GLU A 38 -6.87 0.54 -3.43
C GLU A 38 -7.23 0.70 -1.96
N THR A 39 -6.34 0.25 -1.07
CA THR A 39 -6.44 0.54 0.38
C THR A 39 -6.33 2.03 0.67
N ALA A 40 -5.43 2.75 -0.01
CA ALA A 40 -5.31 4.21 0.09
C ALA A 40 -6.60 4.90 -0.36
N ILE A 41 -7.11 4.54 -1.54
CA ILE A 41 -8.37 5.05 -2.10
C ILE A 41 -9.56 4.72 -1.17
N GLY A 42 -9.58 3.53 -0.57
CA GLY A 42 -10.57 3.14 0.44
C GLY A 42 -10.49 4.00 1.69
N ALA A 43 -9.28 4.29 2.19
CA ALA A 43 -9.05 5.20 3.31
C ALA A 43 -9.49 6.64 2.97
N PHE A 44 -9.28 7.10 1.73
CA PHE A 44 -9.79 8.40 1.28
C PHE A 44 -11.31 8.49 1.30
N LYS A 45 -11.98 7.44 0.82
CA LYS A 45 -13.43 7.40 0.72
C LYS A 45 -14.12 7.27 2.07
N SER A 46 -13.50 6.58 3.03
CA SER A 46 -14.16 6.20 4.30
C SER A 46 -13.53 6.77 5.58
N LYS A 47 -12.21 6.93 5.64
CA LYS A 47 -11.47 7.22 6.89
C LYS A 47 -10.95 8.65 7.00
N LEU A 48 -10.39 9.20 5.93
CA LEU A 48 -9.72 10.52 5.95
C LEU A 48 -10.68 11.69 5.81
N LYS A 49 -11.76 11.50 5.06
CA LYS A 49 -12.82 12.51 4.95
C LYS A 49 -13.84 12.41 6.08
N GLY A 50 -14.04 11.22 6.66
CA GLY A 50 -15.22 10.93 7.47
C GLY A 50 -16.44 10.66 6.58
N ASN A 51 -17.34 9.80 7.05
CA ASN A 51 -18.48 9.33 6.25
C ASN A 51 -19.32 10.54 5.76
N GLY A 52 -19.38 10.77 4.45
CA GLY A 52 -20.19 11.83 3.85
C GLY A 52 -19.53 13.22 3.66
N VAL A 53 -18.24 13.39 3.94
CA VAL A 53 -17.56 14.68 3.73
C VAL A 53 -17.18 14.89 2.26
N VAL A 54 -17.67 15.99 1.69
CA VAL A 54 -17.41 16.42 0.31
C VAL A 54 -16.19 17.36 0.30
N LEU A 55 -15.48 17.46 -0.84
CA LEU A 55 -14.46 18.51 -1.00
C LEU A 55 -15.12 19.88 -0.74
N ARG A 56 -14.42 20.76 -0.03
CA ARG A 56 -14.99 22.04 0.43
C ARG A 56 -15.00 23.06 -0.70
N SER A 57 -13.98 23.01 -1.57
CA SER A 57 -13.86 23.87 -2.74
C SER A 57 -14.99 23.60 -3.72
N LYS A 58 -15.58 24.69 -4.20
CA LYS A 58 -16.54 24.68 -5.33
C LYS A 58 -15.88 25.02 -6.67
N ASN A 59 -14.54 25.17 -6.69
CA ASN A 59 -13.73 25.39 -7.90
C ASN A 59 -12.90 24.13 -8.22
N PRO A 60 -12.78 23.70 -9.50
CA PRO A 60 -12.00 22.53 -9.88
C PRO A 60 -10.56 22.54 -9.38
N ASP A 61 -9.84 23.65 -9.53
CA ASP A 61 -8.43 23.72 -9.11
C ASP A 61 -8.27 23.55 -7.59
N GLY A 62 -9.20 24.12 -6.81
CA GLY A 62 -9.20 23.96 -5.36
C GLY A 62 -9.59 22.56 -4.92
N ALA A 63 -10.47 21.89 -5.68
CA ALA A 63 -10.82 20.50 -5.45
C ALA A 63 -9.63 19.57 -5.71
N GLU A 64 -8.85 19.83 -6.77
CA GLU A 64 -7.61 19.13 -7.05
C GLU A 64 -6.57 19.37 -5.95
N GLN A 65 -6.39 20.62 -5.49
CA GLN A 65 -5.49 20.93 -4.38
C GLN A 65 -5.86 20.18 -3.09
N GLU A 66 -7.15 20.11 -2.75
CA GLU A 66 -7.62 19.35 -1.59
C GLU A 66 -7.35 17.85 -1.73
N LEU A 67 -7.48 17.29 -2.94
CA LEU A 67 -7.14 15.90 -3.20
C LEU A 67 -5.64 15.64 -3.01
N TRP A 68 -4.78 16.54 -3.50
CA TRP A 68 -3.34 16.46 -3.30
C TRP A 68 -2.95 16.56 -1.83
N ALA A 69 -3.56 17.48 -1.07
CA ALA A 69 -3.32 17.61 0.36
C ALA A 69 -3.68 16.33 1.13
N LEU A 70 -4.82 15.71 0.78
CA LEU A 70 -5.24 14.42 1.32
C LEU A 70 -4.24 13.30 0.96
N LEU A 71 -3.78 13.22 -0.29
CA LEU A 71 -2.76 12.26 -0.74
C LEU A 71 -1.47 12.38 0.06
N CYS A 72 -0.97 13.60 0.25
CA CYS A 72 0.22 13.86 1.05
C CYS A 72 0.04 13.43 2.50
N ALA A 73 -1.10 13.72 3.13
CA ALA A 73 -1.38 13.33 4.50
C ALA A 73 -1.42 11.80 4.68
N TYR A 74 -2.07 11.09 3.76
CA TYR A 74 -2.08 9.62 3.76
C TYR A 74 -0.66 9.05 3.65
N TYR A 75 0.13 9.56 2.71
CA TYR A 75 1.50 9.10 2.49
C TYR A 75 2.36 9.30 3.73
N ALA A 76 2.29 10.48 4.36
CA ALA A 76 3.02 10.78 5.60
C ALA A 76 2.66 9.83 6.75
N ILE A 77 1.37 9.51 6.92
CA ILE A 77 0.92 8.55 7.93
C ILE A 77 1.46 7.15 7.63
N ARG A 78 1.41 6.71 6.37
CA ARG A 78 1.87 5.38 5.97
C ARG A 78 3.38 5.24 6.14
N ASP A 79 4.14 6.27 5.78
CA ASP A 79 5.58 6.34 5.96
C ASP A 79 5.95 6.28 7.46
N LEU A 80 5.23 7.00 8.33
CA LEU A 80 5.43 6.94 9.77
C LEU A 80 5.16 5.53 10.33
N ILE A 81 4.07 4.89 9.91
CA ILE A 81 3.76 3.51 10.32
C ILE A 81 4.85 2.54 9.88
N HIS A 82 5.35 2.70 8.64
CA HIS A 82 6.42 1.88 8.10
C HIS A 82 7.74 2.08 8.88
N ALA A 83 8.12 3.32 9.16
CA ALA A 83 9.28 3.64 9.96
C ALA A 83 9.20 3.05 11.38
N ALA A 84 8.02 3.10 12.01
CA ALA A 84 7.80 2.51 13.32
C ALA A 84 7.92 0.97 13.31
N ALA A 85 7.40 0.31 12.26
CA ALA A 85 7.52 -1.14 12.10
C ALA A 85 8.99 -1.56 11.91
N CYS A 86 9.71 -0.87 11.02
CA CYS A 86 11.13 -1.13 10.76
C CYS A 86 11.99 -0.95 12.02
N LEU A 87 11.75 0.11 12.80
CA LEU A 87 12.41 0.32 14.08
C LEU A 87 12.15 -0.83 15.07
N THR A 88 10.92 -1.33 15.10
CA THR A 88 10.54 -2.45 15.98
C THR A 88 11.28 -3.73 15.60
N GLU A 89 11.40 -4.05 14.31
CA GLU A 89 12.18 -5.20 13.84
C GLU A 89 13.68 -5.07 14.20
N GLN A 90 14.24 -3.87 14.08
CA GLN A 90 15.63 -3.59 14.46
C GLN A 90 15.89 -3.78 15.96
N ILE A 91 14.94 -3.39 16.82
CA ILE A 91 15.01 -3.62 18.26
C ILE A 91 14.96 -5.13 18.59
N HIS A 92 14.13 -5.90 17.87
CA HIS A 92 14.04 -7.35 18.08
C HIS A 92 15.27 -8.10 17.58
N CYS A 93 15.88 -7.67 16.46
CA CYS A 93 17.10 -8.29 15.92
C CYS A 93 18.38 -7.85 16.66
N GLY A 94 18.41 -6.62 17.19
CA GLY A 94 19.54 -6.06 17.94
C GLY A 94 19.54 -6.34 19.45
N SER A 95 18.55 -7.07 19.97
CA SER A 95 18.48 -7.42 21.40
C SER A 95 19.41 -8.60 21.71
N PRO A 96 20.45 -8.46 22.56
CA PRO A 96 21.30 -9.58 22.99
C PRO A 96 20.59 -10.53 23.98
N LEU A 97 19.29 -10.36 24.23
CA LEU A 97 18.53 -11.08 25.25
C LEU A 97 17.99 -12.45 24.81
N SER A 98 18.37 -12.98 23.64
CA SER A 98 18.02 -14.35 23.22
C SER A 98 19.04 -15.43 23.61
N THR A 99 20.04 -15.12 24.45
CA THR A 99 21.04 -16.11 24.93
C THR A 99 21.11 -16.23 26.46
N LEU A 100 19.97 -16.20 27.15
CA LEU A 100 19.85 -16.68 28.53
C LEU A 100 18.61 -17.56 28.70
#